data_AF-R6BWT1-F1
#
_entry.id   AF-R6BWT1-F1
#
_cell.length_a   1.000
_cell.length_b   1.000
_cell.length_c   1.000
_cell.angle_alpha   90.00
_cell.angle_beta   90.00
_cell.angle_gamma   90.00
#
_symmetry.space_group_name_H-M   'P 1'
#
loop_
_entity.id
_entity.type
_entity.pdbx_description
1 polymer ?
#
loop_
_entity_poly.entity_id
_entity_poly.type
_entity_poly.pdbx_seq_one_letter_code
_entity_poly.pdbx_strand_id
1 'polypeptide(L)'
;MKKYHLFLPLLGILLLVSGGCSKRKEPKPLITEAPAVETEIGGYITETESSTPESQSVSGTIRLPIQEPEHQNESSTESEVVSASIYIGSNGSFRAYPYAGGDIVTPESLIAAMADLTGWNLDLAESVTGENENSLTVCFARSCSLFTGTASAEKEAFPIYSKDQLYRQILDSICYTLQVNFSQDQDLSIYYCTVDKNGEKIPIELEDLGITVPSGEPYQHFPSF
;
A
#
# COMPACT_ATOMS: atom_id res chain seq x y z
N MET A 1 -33.38 -66.69 26.28
CA MET A 1 -34.70 -66.34 25.70
C MET A 1 -35.56 -65.68 26.77
N LYS A 2 -35.85 -64.38 26.63
CA LYS A 2 -37.16 -63.75 26.86
C LYS A 2 -37.01 -62.24 26.63
N LYS A 3 -37.70 -61.78 25.60
CA LYS A 3 -37.83 -60.39 25.16
C LYS A 3 -38.78 -59.68 26.12
N TYR A 4 -38.47 -58.44 26.49
CA TYR A 4 -39.49 -57.48 26.91
C TYR A 4 -39.30 -56.21 26.09
N HIS A 5 -40.22 -56.03 25.14
CA HIS A 5 -40.55 -54.75 24.54
C HIS A 5 -41.57 -54.06 25.44
N LEU A 6 -41.29 -52.83 25.87
CA LEU A 6 -42.29 -51.90 26.42
C LEU A 6 -41.71 -50.49 26.26
N PHE A 7 -42.06 -49.79 25.17
CA PHE A 7 -43.14 -48.81 25.05
C PHE A 7 -42.64 -47.37 25.29
N LEU A 8 -42.67 -46.61 24.20
CA LEU A 8 -42.36 -45.18 24.06
C LEU A 8 -43.38 -44.34 24.86
N PRO A 9 -43.04 -43.10 25.23
CA PRO A 9 -43.58 -42.01 24.42
C PRO A 9 -42.59 -40.88 24.10
N LEU A 10 -42.77 -40.34 22.90
CA LEU A 10 -42.27 -39.05 22.44
C LEU A 10 -42.51 -37.96 23.51
N LEU A 11 -41.48 -37.16 23.78
CA LEU A 11 -41.68 -35.76 24.09
C LEU A 11 -40.75 -34.95 23.19
N GLY A 12 -41.32 -34.45 22.09
CA GLY A 12 -40.66 -33.52 21.21
C GLY A 12 -40.51 -32.17 21.90
N ILE A 13 -39.27 -31.71 22.01
CA ILE A 13 -38.98 -30.30 22.25
C ILE A 13 -38.42 -29.75 20.94
N LEU A 14 -39.33 -29.21 20.14
CA LEU A 14 -39.05 -28.36 19.00
C LEU A 14 -38.49 -27.04 19.56
N LEU A 15 -37.16 -26.91 19.63
CA LEU A 15 -36.55 -25.61 19.83
C LEU A 15 -36.69 -24.82 18.52
N LEU A 16 -37.69 -23.94 18.50
CA LEU A 16 -37.84 -22.86 17.54
C LEU A 16 -36.56 -22.00 17.59
N VAL A 17 -35.63 -22.24 16.66
CA VAL A 17 -34.63 -21.24 16.30
C VAL A 17 -35.40 -20.12 15.61
N SER A 18 -35.76 -19.10 16.39
CA SER A 18 -36.27 -17.86 15.83
C SER A 18 -35.16 -17.24 14.99
N GLY A 19 -35.37 -17.26 13.68
CA GLY A 19 -34.61 -16.51 12.71
C GLY A 19 -34.76 -15.02 12.98
N GLY A 20 -33.88 -14.49 13.83
CA GLY A 20 -33.59 -13.08 13.86
C GLY A 20 -32.68 -12.75 12.69
N CYS A 21 -33.25 -12.39 11.53
CA CYS A 21 -32.54 -11.58 10.54
C CYS A 21 -32.29 -10.20 11.15
N SER A 22 -31.37 -10.11 12.10
CA SER A 22 -30.79 -8.84 12.48
C SER A 22 -29.94 -8.40 11.30
N LYS A 23 -30.42 -7.41 10.54
CA LYS A 23 -29.62 -6.66 9.57
C LYS A 23 -28.35 -6.22 10.30
N ARG A 24 -27.28 -7.00 10.15
CA ARG A 24 -25.95 -6.66 10.66
C ARG A 24 -25.61 -5.34 9.96
N LYS A 25 -25.63 -4.24 10.71
CA LYS A 25 -25.05 -2.99 10.24
C LYS A 25 -23.58 -3.31 10.01
N GLU A 26 -23.14 -3.34 8.75
CA GLU A 26 -21.72 -3.45 8.45
C GLU A 26 -21.01 -2.26 9.12
N PRO A 27 -19.88 -2.49 9.80
CA PRO A 27 -19.14 -1.42 10.43
C PRO A 27 -18.67 -0.44 9.35
N LYS A 28 -18.93 0.85 9.55
CA LYS A 28 -18.48 1.90 8.63
C LYS A 28 -16.95 2.04 8.75
N PRO A 29 -16.21 2.17 7.63
CA PRO A 29 -14.75 2.34 7.67
C PRO A 29 -14.30 3.59 8.45
N LEU A 30 -13.10 3.53 9.03
CA LEU A 30 -12.41 4.65 9.69
C LEU A 30 -11.80 5.58 8.61
N ILE A 31 -12.53 6.62 8.21
CA ILE A 31 -12.09 7.60 7.21
C ILE A 31 -12.04 9.03 7.80
N THR A 32 -11.08 9.83 7.36
CA THR A 32 -11.06 11.28 7.59
C THR A 32 -11.78 11.95 6.43
N GLU A 33 -12.94 12.56 6.69
CA GLU A 33 -13.60 13.45 5.73
C GLU A 33 -12.95 14.83 5.79
N ALA A 34 -12.38 15.30 4.68
CA ALA A 34 -11.83 16.65 4.59
C ALA A 34 -12.98 17.69 4.67
N PRO A 35 -12.84 18.79 5.43
CA PRO A 35 -13.82 19.85 5.39
C PRO A 35 -13.86 20.50 3.99
N ALA A 36 -15.02 20.50 3.36
CA ALA A 36 -15.23 21.16 2.07
C ALA A 36 -14.99 22.68 2.21
N VAL A 37 -13.90 23.17 1.62
CA VAL A 37 -13.72 24.59 1.31
C VAL A 37 -14.21 24.78 -0.13
N GLU A 38 -15.43 25.30 -0.26
CA GLU A 38 -15.91 25.83 -1.53
C GLU A 38 -15.08 27.05 -1.89
N THR A 39 -14.37 27.00 -3.01
CA THR A 39 -13.81 28.19 -3.67
C THR A 39 -14.34 28.25 -5.09
N GLU A 40 -15.40 29.04 -5.26
CA GLU A 40 -15.78 29.64 -6.54
C GLU A 40 -14.66 30.54 -7.06
N ILE A 41 -14.27 30.38 -8.32
CA ILE A 41 -13.85 31.38 -9.34
C ILE A 41 -13.14 30.59 -10.46
N GLY A 42 -13.57 30.58 -11.72
CA GLY A 42 -14.00 31.70 -12.55
C GLY A 42 -13.05 31.72 -13.76
N GLY A 43 -13.49 31.15 -14.89
CA GLY A 43 -12.64 30.90 -16.05
C GLY A 43 -12.26 32.15 -16.84
N TYR A 44 -11.21 32.01 -17.66
CA TYR A 44 -11.05 32.73 -18.91
C TYR A 44 -10.16 31.92 -19.87
N ILE A 45 -10.71 31.67 -21.05
CA ILE A 45 -10.03 31.27 -22.28
C ILE A 45 -9.47 32.53 -22.95
N THR A 46 -8.33 32.43 -23.62
CA THR A 46 -8.00 33.39 -24.70
C THR A 46 -7.14 32.71 -25.77
N GLU A 47 -7.64 32.82 -26.99
CA GLU A 47 -7.12 32.28 -28.24
C GLU A 47 -5.87 33.02 -28.72
N THR A 48 -5.04 32.37 -29.53
CA THR A 48 -4.17 33.06 -30.50
C THR A 48 -3.99 32.19 -31.75
N GLU A 49 -4.55 32.66 -32.87
CA GLU A 49 -4.31 32.22 -34.25
C GLU A 49 -2.83 32.29 -34.65
N SER A 50 -2.40 31.46 -35.63
CA SER A 50 -2.06 31.95 -36.98
C SER A 50 -1.31 30.91 -37.84
N SER A 51 -1.91 30.64 -39.01
CA SER A 51 -1.27 30.38 -40.33
C SER A 51 -0.67 29.00 -40.68
N THR A 52 -1.42 28.31 -41.56
CA THR A 52 -0.95 27.37 -42.60
C THR A 52 -0.38 28.12 -43.81
N PRO A 53 0.39 27.47 -44.71
CA PRO A 53 -0.24 26.97 -45.94
C PRO A 53 0.26 25.60 -46.44
N GLU A 54 -0.64 24.87 -47.11
CA GLU A 54 -0.35 23.68 -47.93
C GLU A 54 0.33 24.04 -49.27
N SER A 55 1.15 23.14 -49.82
CA SER A 55 1.16 22.83 -51.26
C SER A 55 1.87 21.50 -51.56
N GLN A 56 1.29 20.78 -52.51
CA GLN A 56 1.59 19.43 -52.97
C GLN A 56 2.54 19.42 -54.20
N SER A 57 3.12 18.23 -54.48
CA SER A 57 3.24 17.59 -55.83
C SER A 57 4.62 17.45 -56.52
N VAL A 58 5.08 16.18 -56.57
CA VAL A 58 5.48 15.34 -57.74
C VAL A 58 6.79 15.57 -58.53
N SER A 59 7.66 14.54 -58.50
CA SER A 59 8.17 13.69 -59.62
C SER A 59 9.70 13.52 -59.69
N GLY A 60 10.15 12.26 -59.82
CA GLY A 60 11.52 11.94 -60.24
C GLY A 60 12.01 10.55 -59.84
N THR A 61 11.54 9.50 -60.54
CA THR A 61 12.04 8.12 -60.44
C THR A 61 13.42 7.97 -61.10
N ILE A 62 14.43 7.44 -60.39
CA ILE A 62 15.49 6.56 -60.96
C ILE A 62 15.83 5.45 -59.94
N ARG A 63 15.88 4.21 -60.41
CA ARG A 63 16.04 2.96 -59.63
C ARG A 63 17.51 2.65 -59.26
N LEU A 64 17.66 2.13 -58.02
CA LEU A 64 18.57 1.13 -57.41
C LEU A 64 19.89 0.70 -58.12
N PRO A 65 20.93 0.38 -57.32
CA PRO A 65 21.07 -1.04 -56.93
C PRO A 65 21.22 -1.27 -55.42
N ILE A 66 20.80 -2.48 -55.03
CA ILE A 66 20.92 -3.15 -53.73
C ILE A 66 22.35 -3.12 -53.19
N GLN A 67 22.48 -2.85 -51.89
CA GLN A 67 23.56 -3.37 -51.04
C GLN A 67 23.10 -3.32 -49.56
N GLU A 68 22.78 -4.50 -49.03
CA GLU A 68 22.84 -4.83 -47.60
C GLU A 68 24.26 -5.38 -47.37
N PRO A 69 24.97 -4.90 -46.33
CA PRO A 69 25.09 -5.72 -45.12
C PRO A 69 25.06 -4.91 -43.83
N GLU A 70 24.30 -5.45 -42.87
CA GLU A 70 24.65 -5.78 -41.49
C GLU A 70 25.60 -4.89 -40.65
N HIS A 71 25.21 -4.77 -39.38
CA HIS A 71 25.92 -4.27 -38.20
C HIS A 71 25.74 -2.79 -37.79
N GLN A 72 24.51 -2.46 -37.38
CA GLN A 72 24.33 -1.56 -36.24
C GLN A 72 24.59 -2.37 -34.96
N ASN A 73 25.82 -2.29 -34.45
CA ASN A 73 26.05 -2.52 -33.03
C ASN A 73 25.96 -1.14 -32.34
N GLU A 74 24.76 -0.58 -32.31
CA GLU A 74 24.48 0.54 -31.42
C GLU A 74 24.12 -0.11 -30.08
N SER A 75 25.03 0.06 -29.12
CA SER A 75 24.90 -0.37 -27.75
C SER A 75 23.70 0.35 -27.13
N SER A 76 22.50 -0.18 -27.32
CA SER A 76 21.40 0.03 -26.40
C SER A 76 21.75 -0.77 -25.15
N THR A 77 22.34 -0.07 -24.17
CA THR A 77 22.19 -0.45 -22.78
C THR A 77 20.69 -0.41 -22.52
N GLU A 78 20.05 -1.55 -22.69
CA GLU A 78 18.72 -1.83 -22.15
C GLU A 78 18.86 -1.58 -20.65
N SER A 79 18.47 -0.38 -20.22
CA SER A 79 18.30 -0.09 -18.80
C SER A 79 17.36 -1.16 -18.29
N GLU A 80 17.87 -2.10 -17.49
CA GLU A 80 17.02 -3.00 -16.74
C GLU A 80 16.04 -2.13 -15.97
N VAL A 81 14.79 -2.10 -16.44
CA VAL A 81 13.69 -1.51 -15.70
C VAL A 81 13.53 -2.39 -14.46
N VAL A 82 14.16 -1.98 -13.36
CA VAL A 82 14.01 -2.60 -12.05
C VAL A 82 12.53 -2.51 -11.69
N SER A 83 11.82 -3.63 -11.85
CA SER A 83 10.38 -3.69 -11.60
C SER A 83 10.14 -3.92 -10.12
N ALA A 84 10.06 -2.83 -9.36
CA ALA A 84 9.66 -2.89 -7.96
C ALA A 84 8.16 -3.17 -7.79
N SER A 85 7.78 -3.69 -6.63
CA SER A 85 6.38 -3.98 -6.29
C SER A 85 6.06 -3.52 -4.87
N ILE A 86 4.85 -2.99 -4.68
CA ILE A 86 4.29 -2.61 -3.39
C ILE A 86 3.40 -3.76 -2.92
N TYR A 87 3.58 -4.21 -1.68
CA TYR A 87 2.81 -5.32 -1.14
C TYR A 87 1.90 -4.84 -0.02
N ILE A 88 0.58 -5.04 -0.18
CA ILE A 88 -0.42 -4.69 0.83
C ILE A 88 -0.97 -5.96 1.44
N GLY A 89 -0.87 -6.08 2.77
CA GLY A 89 -1.28 -7.29 3.46
C GLY A 89 -0.83 -7.37 4.91
N SER A 90 -1.03 -8.55 5.48
CA SER A 90 -0.61 -8.87 6.86
C SER A 90 -0.54 -10.37 7.09
N ASN A 91 0.20 -10.81 8.11
CA ASN A 91 0.28 -12.21 8.53
C ASN A 91 0.58 -13.19 7.36
N GLY A 92 1.50 -12.81 6.47
CA GLY A 92 1.92 -13.65 5.33
C GLY A 92 0.95 -13.67 4.13
N SER A 93 -0.19 -12.98 4.22
CA SER A 93 -1.10 -12.80 3.08
C SER A 93 -0.92 -11.40 2.49
N PHE A 94 -0.21 -11.33 1.37
CA PHE A 94 0.11 -10.08 0.68
C PHE A 94 -0.39 -10.08 -0.76
N ARG A 95 -0.90 -8.93 -1.19
CA ARG A 95 -1.19 -8.66 -2.60
C ARG A 95 -0.16 -7.69 -3.15
N ALA A 96 0.46 -8.07 -4.26
CA ALA A 96 1.40 -7.23 -5.00
C ALA A 96 0.66 -6.21 -5.88
N TYR A 97 1.20 -5.00 -5.94
CA TYR A 97 0.80 -3.91 -6.81
C TYR A 97 2.05 -3.37 -7.52
N PRO A 98 2.00 -3.05 -8.82
CA PRO A 98 3.15 -2.55 -9.53
C PRO A 98 3.58 -1.18 -8.97
N TYR A 99 4.88 -0.98 -8.75
CA TYR A 99 5.42 0.33 -8.45
C TYR A 99 5.50 1.17 -9.74
N ALA A 100 4.93 2.37 -9.71
CA ALA A 100 4.91 3.30 -10.85
C ALA A 100 5.64 4.63 -10.56
N GLY A 101 6.51 4.67 -9.54
CA GLY A 101 7.11 5.91 -9.02
C GLY A 101 8.41 6.36 -9.69
N GLY A 102 8.72 5.88 -10.91
CA GLY A 102 9.88 6.30 -11.70
C GLY A 102 11.07 5.32 -11.68
N ASP A 103 12.18 5.74 -12.30
CA ASP A 103 13.33 4.86 -12.60
C ASP A 103 14.19 4.50 -11.38
N ILE A 104 14.12 5.29 -10.30
CA ILE A 104 14.87 5.06 -9.07
C ILE A 104 13.91 4.59 -7.97
N VAL A 105 14.20 3.40 -7.42
CA VAL A 105 13.45 2.81 -6.32
C VAL A 105 14.19 3.09 -5.02
N THR A 106 13.56 3.81 -4.10
CA THR A 106 14.07 4.13 -2.76
C THR A 106 13.06 3.66 -1.70
N PRO A 107 13.48 3.40 -0.45
CA PRO A 107 12.54 3.05 0.61
C PRO A 107 11.42 4.08 0.76
N GLU A 108 11.76 5.36 0.73
CA GLU A 108 10.83 6.48 0.82
C GLU A 108 9.87 6.52 -0.36
N SER A 109 10.35 6.28 -1.58
CA SER A 109 9.47 6.29 -2.76
C SER A 109 8.49 5.12 -2.77
N LEU A 110 8.87 3.94 -2.24
CA LEU A 110 7.94 2.84 -2.04
C LEU A 110 6.90 3.15 -0.95
N ILE A 111 7.30 3.76 0.16
CA ILE A 111 6.38 4.17 1.23
C ILE A 111 5.42 5.26 0.73
N ALA A 112 5.91 6.25 -0.02
CA ALA A 112 5.07 7.28 -0.62
C ALA A 112 4.08 6.69 -1.63
N ALA A 113 4.53 5.80 -2.52
CA ALA A 113 3.63 5.13 -3.46
C ALA A 113 2.61 4.23 -2.75
N MET A 114 2.96 3.65 -1.60
CA MET A 114 2.02 2.91 -0.74
C MET A 114 0.96 3.85 -0.14
N ALA A 115 1.35 5.04 0.33
CA ALA A 115 0.43 6.05 0.82
C ALA A 115 -0.56 6.47 -0.29
N ASP A 116 -0.07 6.74 -1.49
CA ASP A 116 -0.91 7.12 -2.65
C ASP A 116 -1.87 6.00 -3.08
N LEU A 117 -1.39 4.75 -3.04
CA LEU A 117 -2.19 3.57 -3.38
C LEU A 117 -3.33 3.36 -2.37
N THR A 118 -3.02 3.43 -1.09
CA THR A 118 -3.93 3.02 0.01
C THR A 118 -4.74 4.16 0.60
N GLY A 119 -4.27 5.40 0.46
CA GLY A 119 -4.82 6.55 1.17
C GLY A 119 -4.40 6.65 2.64
N TRP A 120 -3.46 5.82 3.10
CA TRP A 120 -2.90 5.96 4.45
C TRP A 120 -1.97 7.17 4.51
N ASN A 121 -2.03 7.96 5.58
CA ASN A 121 -0.97 8.91 5.89
C ASN A 121 0.23 8.09 6.42
N LEU A 122 1.32 8.05 5.65
CA LEU A 122 2.57 7.37 6.03
C LEU A 122 3.72 8.37 6.19
N ASP A 123 3.42 9.59 6.66
CA ASP A 123 4.41 10.64 6.89
C ASP A 123 5.57 10.13 7.76
N LEU A 124 6.78 10.45 7.33
CA LEU A 124 8.02 10.11 8.02
C LEU A 124 8.55 11.32 8.79
N ALA A 125 9.11 11.09 9.97
CA ALA A 125 9.77 12.13 10.76
C ALA A 125 11.16 12.49 10.22
N GLU A 126 11.82 11.55 9.54
CA GLU A 126 13.13 11.69 8.90
C GLU A 126 13.26 10.68 7.75
N SER A 127 14.33 10.79 6.97
CA SER A 127 14.67 9.81 5.92
C SER A 127 14.87 8.41 6.50
N VAL A 128 14.60 7.39 5.68
CA VAL A 128 14.84 6.00 6.05
C VAL A 128 16.35 5.75 6.01
N THR A 129 16.90 5.27 7.13
CA THR A 129 18.35 5.04 7.28
C THR A 129 18.64 3.63 7.77
N GLY A 130 19.71 3.01 7.28
CA GLY A 130 20.27 1.77 7.82
C GLY A 130 21.48 2.02 8.71
N GLU A 131 21.66 1.20 9.75
CA GLU A 131 22.92 1.16 10.49
C GLU A 131 24.02 0.43 9.70
N ASN A 132 23.60 -0.49 8.83
CA ASN A 132 24.41 -1.30 7.91
C ASN A 132 23.58 -1.68 6.67
N GLU A 133 24.19 -2.41 5.73
CA GLU A 133 23.60 -2.79 4.43
C GLU A 133 22.38 -3.72 4.53
N ASN A 134 22.21 -4.45 5.64
CA ASN A 134 21.08 -5.35 5.90
C ASN A 134 20.13 -4.79 6.96
N SER A 135 20.07 -3.45 7.13
CA SER A 135 19.12 -2.82 8.04
C SER A 135 18.50 -1.57 7.44
N LEU A 136 17.21 -1.34 7.72
CA LEU A 136 16.53 -0.06 7.48
C LEU A 136 15.68 0.30 8.68
N THR A 137 15.70 1.58 9.06
CA THR A 137 14.87 2.14 10.11
C THR A 137 13.87 3.12 9.50
N VAL A 138 12.58 2.85 9.69
CA VAL A 138 11.49 3.74 9.29
C VAL A 138 10.99 4.48 10.52
N CYS A 139 11.13 5.81 10.51
CA CYS A 139 10.70 6.67 11.61
C CYS A 139 9.42 7.42 11.21
N PHE A 140 8.28 7.08 11.82
CA PHE A 140 7.01 7.71 11.51
C PHE A 140 6.85 9.05 12.21
N ALA A 141 6.32 10.03 11.49
CA ALA A 141 5.85 11.28 12.08
C ALA A 141 4.58 11.04 12.90
N ARG A 142 4.30 11.92 13.87
CA ARG A 142 3.08 11.85 14.68
C ARG A 142 1.79 12.10 13.88
N SER A 143 1.89 12.62 12.65
CA SER A 143 0.76 12.75 11.72
C SER A 143 0.36 11.44 11.03
N CYS A 144 1.21 10.41 11.08
CA CYS A 144 0.97 9.11 10.46
C CYS A 144 -0.34 8.45 10.94
N SER A 145 -0.98 7.69 10.06
CA SER A 145 -2.18 6.88 10.31
C SER A 145 -2.04 5.92 11.50
N LEU A 146 -0.81 5.53 11.87
CA LEU A 146 -0.55 4.77 13.09
C LEU A 146 -0.96 5.50 14.37
N PHE A 147 -0.90 6.83 14.39
CA PHE A 147 -1.22 7.65 15.57
C PHE A 147 -2.57 8.34 15.45
N THR A 148 -2.97 8.72 14.23
CA THR A 148 -4.28 9.35 14.00
C THR A 148 -5.40 8.33 13.92
N GLY A 149 -5.10 7.08 13.54
CA GLY A 149 -6.08 6.01 13.39
C GLY A 149 -7.02 6.20 12.19
N THR A 150 -6.61 6.99 11.19
CA THR A 150 -7.47 7.37 10.05
C THR A 150 -6.82 7.08 8.71
N ALA A 151 -7.64 6.86 7.68
CA ALA A 151 -7.23 6.79 6.28
C ALA A 151 -8.04 7.80 5.43
N SER A 152 -7.58 8.10 4.22
CA SER A 152 -8.30 8.95 3.28
C SER A 152 -9.62 8.31 2.85
N ALA A 153 -10.70 9.10 2.84
CA ALA A 153 -12.02 8.68 2.37
C ALA A 153 -12.07 8.34 0.87
N GLU A 154 -11.12 8.84 0.09
CA GLU A 154 -11.14 8.77 -1.38
C GLU A 154 -10.69 7.40 -1.93
N LYS A 155 -10.15 6.52 -1.08
CA LYS A 155 -9.56 5.23 -1.48
C LYS A 155 -10.40 4.06 -0.99
N GLU A 156 -11.57 3.89 -1.61
CA GLU A 156 -12.52 2.82 -1.27
C GLU A 156 -11.96 1.39 -1.45
N ALA A 157 -10.91 1.23 -2.25
CA ALA A 157 -10.27 -0.07 -2.49
C ALA A 157 -9.52 -0.63 -1.27
N PHE A 158 -9.21 0.21 -0.27
CA PHE A 158 -8.47 -0.17 0.94
C PHE A 158 -9.25 0.23 2.20
N PRO A 159 -10.45 -0.34 2.43
CA PRO A 159 -11.28 0.04 3.56
C PRO A 159 -10.64 -0.45 4.88
N ILE A 160 -10.64 0.43 5.87
CA ILE A 160 -10.11 0.17 7.21
C ILE A 160 -11.28 0.06 8.19
N TYR A 161 -11.44 -1.11 8.80
CA TYR A 161 -12.59 -1.37 9.69
C TYR A 161 -12.25 -1.26 11.18
N SER A 162 -10.97 -1.32 11.54
CA SER A 162 -10.50 -1.16 12.92
C SER A 162 -9.07 -0.61 12.97
N LYS A 163 -8.69 -0.03 14.11
CA LYS A 163 -7.33 0.42 14.38
C LYS A 163 -6.32 -0.74 14.40
N ASP A 164 -6.68 -1.89 14.98
CA ASP A 164 -5.84 -3.11 14.94
C ASP A 164 -5.54 -3.54 13.50
N GLN A 165 -6.56 -3.58 12.65
CA GLN A 165 -6.38 -3.90 11.23
C GLN A 165 -5.46 -2.89 10.54
N LEU A 166 -5.66 -1.59 10.81
CA LEU A 166 -4.84 -0.52 10.23
C LEU A 166 -3.37 -0.68 10.62
N TYR A 167 -3.08 -0.82 11.92
CA TYR A 167 -1.71 -0.87 12.43
C TYR A 167 -0.97 -2.09 11.92
N ARG A 168 -1.63 -3.25 11.94
CA ARG A 168 -1.10 -4.48 11.37
C ARG A 168 -0.81 -4.33 9.88
N GLN A 169 -1.76 -3.82 9.11
CA GLN A 169 -1.57 -3.68 7.66
C GLN A 169 -0.44 -2.71 7.33
N ILE A 170 -0.35 -1.54 7.98
CA ILE A 170 0.72 -0.58 7.73
C ILE A 170 2.09 -1.21 8.00
N LEU A 171 2.29 -1.77 9.20
CA LEU A 171 3.61 -2.24 9.63
C LEU A 171 4.05 -3.51 8.89
N ASP A 172 3.14 -4.46 8.66
CA ASP A 172 3.44 -5.69 7.91
C ASP A 172 3.70 -5.36 6.42
N SER A 173 2.90 -4.48 5.81
CA SER A 173 3.03 -4.11 4.39
C SER A 173 4.34 -3.40 4.09
N ILE A 174 4.73 -2.42 4.92
CA ILE A 174 6.00 -1.71 4.75
C ILE A 174 7.17 -2.67 4.95
N CYS A 175 7.13 -3.50 6.00
CA CYS A 175 8.20 -4.45 6.30
C CYS A 175 8.44 -5.38 5.10
N TYR A 176 7.38 -6.04 4.65
CA TYR A 176 7.47 -7.00 3.55
C TYR A 176 7.84 -6.33 2.23
N THR A 177 7.30 -5.15 1.94
CA THR A 177 7.66 -4.38 0.74
C THR A 177 9.15 -4.05 0.73
N LEU A 178 9.70 -3.53 1.81
CA LEU A 178 11.12 -3.16 1.85
C LEU A 178 12.02 -4.40 1.77
N GLN A 179 11.67 -5.49 2.47
CA GLN A 179 12.44 -6.75 2.41
C GLN A 179 12.51 -7.31 0.99
N VAL A 180 11.40 -7.38 0.27
CA VAL A 180 11.36 -7.95 -1.08
C VAL A 180 12.10 -7.07 -2.10
N ASN A 181 12.07 -5.74 -1.95
CA ASN A 181 12.68 -4.85 -2.93
C ASN A 181 14.16 -4.52 -2.64
N PHE A 182 14.63 -4.67 -1.39
CA PHE A 182 15.99 -4.29 -0.99
C PHE A 182 16.83 -5.42 -0.42
N SER A 183 16.31 -6.65 -0.30
CA SER A 183 17.12 -7.84 0.00
C SER A 183 16.77 -9.00 -0.91
N GLN A 184 17.82 -9.56 -1.52
CA GLN A 184 17.70 -10.73 -2.41
C GLN A 184 17.33 -12.00 -1.63
N ASP A 185 17.80 -12.11 -0.38
CA ASP A 185 17.60 -13.27 0.49
C ASP A 185 16.58 -13.01 1.61
N GLN A 186 15.89 -11.85 1.59
CA GLN A 186 14.95 -11.39 2.62
C GLN A 186 15.53 -11.38 4.05
N ASP A 187 16.84 -11.15 4.16
CA ASP A 187 17.57 -11.02 5.42
C ASP A 187 17.59 -9.57 5.97
N LEU A 188 16.94 -8.65 5.26
CA LEU A 188 16.84 -7.24 5.64
C LEU A 188 16.05 -7.08 6.94
N SER A 189 16.72 -6.54 7.96
CA SER A 189 16.11 -6.19 9.24
C SER A 189 15.45 -4.82 9.15
N ILE A 190 14.14 -4.78 9.37
CA ILE A 190 13.36 -3.54 9.39
C ILE A 190 13.10 -3.13 10.83
N TYR A 191 13.41 -1.89 11.16
CA TYR A 191 13.17 -1.29 12.47
C TYR A 191 12.14 -0.18 12.36
N TYR A 192 11.35 0.00 13.41
CA TYR A 192 10.34 1.04 13.46
C TYR A 192 10.52 1.92 14.68
N CYS A 193 10.39 3.22 14.49
CA CYS A 193 10.35 4.17 15.59
C CYS A 193 9.43 5.35 15.27
N THR A 194 9.25 6.21 16.25
CA THR A 194 8.69 7.56 16.06
C THR A 194 9.53 8.54 16.86
N VAL A 195 9.17 9.82 16.83
CA VAL A 195 9.83 10.86 17.60
C VAL A 195 8.95 11.37 18.74
N ASP A 196 9.58 11.71 19.85
CA ASP A 196 8.94 12.46 20.93
C ASP A 196 8.80 13.95 20.56
N LYS A 197 8.27 14.75 21.50
CA LYS A 197 8.10 16.20 21.31
C LYS A 197 9.41 16.98 21.12
N ASN A 198 10.54 16.39 21.50
CA ASN A 198 11.88 16.96 21.40
C ASN A 198 12.62 16.46 20.14
N GLY A 199 12.02 15.53 19.38
CA GLY A 199 12.64 14.92 18.20
C GLY A 199 13.48 13.67 18.51
N GLU A 200 13.44 13.15 19.74
CA GLU A 200 14.18 11.94 20.11
C GLU A 200 13.45 10.69 19.63
N LYS A 201 14.20 9.72 19.06
CA LYS A 201 13.66 8.44 18.61
C LYS A 201 13.17 7.60 19.79
N ILE A 202 11.91 7.19 19.75
CA ILE A 202 11.25 6.37 20.76
C ILE A 202 10.52 5.17 20.12
N PRO A 203 10.21 4.12 20.90
CA PRO A 203 9.34 3.03 20.45
C PRO A 203 7.97 3.53 19.98
N ILE A 204 7.32 2.76 19.12
CA ILE A 204 5.93 3.04 18.73
C ILE A 204 5.00 2.42 19.77
N GLU A 205 4.28 3.27 20.50
CA GLU A 205 3.26 2.84 21.46
C GLU A 205 1.87 2.99 20.83
N LEU A 206 1.18 1.87 20.69
CA LEU A 206 -0.20 1.78 20.20
C LEU A 206 -1.11 1.59 21.41
N GLU A 207 -1.31 2.68 22.17
CA GLU A 207 -1.98 2.69 23.49
C GLU A 207 -3.36 2.00 23.47
N ASP A 208 -4.14 2.22 22.41
CA ASP A 208 -5.46 1.62 22.23
C ASP A 208 -5.46 0.08 22.28
N LEU A 209 -4.33 -0.55 21.94
CA LEU A 209 -4.16 -2.00 21.92
C LEU A 209 -3.22 -2.50 23.03
N GLY A 210 -2.60 -1.60 23.80
CA GLY A 210 -1.57 -1.95 24.78
C GLY A 210 -0.34 -2.62 24.15
N ILE A 211 0.00 -2.24 22.91
CA ILE A 211 1.13 -2.80 22.15
C ILE A 211 2.26 -1.78 22.09
N THR A 212 3.49 -2.25 22.30
CA THR A 212 4.71 -1.49 22.02
C THR A 212 5.49 -2.21 20.92
N VAL A 213 5.81 -1.50 19.86
CA VAL A 213 6.80 -1.94 18.87
C VAL A 213 8.16 -1.38 19.29
N PRO A 214 9.11 -2.24 19.73
CA PRO A 214 10.41 -1.78 20.20
C PRO A 214 11.22 -1.17 19.05
N SER A 215 11.91 -0.06 19.32
CA SER A 215 12.76 0.60 18.30
C SER A 215 14.13 -0.05 18.13
N GLY A 216 14.59 -0.83 19.12
CA GLY A 216 15.93 -1.46 19.12
C GLY A 216 15.96 -2.90 18.64
N GLU A 217 14.84 -3.47 18.21
CA GLU A 217 14.75 -4.87 17.75
C GLU A 217 14.14 -4.91 16.35
N PRO A 218 14.64 -5.79 15.45
CA PRO A 218 14.04 -5.98 14.14
C PRO A 218 12.58 -6.39 14.24
N TYR A 219 11.72 -5.69 13.52
CA TYR A 219 10.31 -6.00 13.40
C TYR A 219 10.12 -7.39 12.77
N GLN A 220 9.36 -8.26 13.45
CA GLN A 220 9.08 -9.61 12.98
C GLN A 220 7.72 -9.71 12.29
N HIS A 221 6.67 -9.29 12.99
CA HIS A 221 5.28 -9.23 12.53
C HIS A 221 4.44 -8.56 13.62
N PHE A 222 3.25 -8.09 13.26
CA PHE A 222 2.35 -7.53 14.25
C PHE A 222 1.81 -8.63 15.20
N PRO A 223 1.78 -8.42 16.53
CA PRO A 223 1.30 -9.44 17.49
C PRO A 223 -0.11 -9.94 17.16
N SER A 224 -0.34 -11.25 17.17
CA SER A 224 -1.68 -11.84 17.03
C SER A 224 -2.28 -12.08 18.43
N PHE A 225 -3.57 -11.74 18.62
CA PHE A 225 -4.31 -11.94 19.88
C PHE A 225 -5.40 -12.99 19.73
#